data_AF-A0A6J4P5G0-F1
#
_entry.id   AF-A0A6J4P5G0-F1
#
_cell.length_a   1.000
_cell.length_b   1.000
_cell.length_c   1.000
_cell.angle_alpha   90.00
_cell.angle_beta   90.00
_cell.angle_gamma   90.00
#
_symmetry.space_group_name_H-M   'P 1'
#
loop_
_entity.id
_entity.type
_entity.pdbx_description
1 polymer ?
#
loop_
_entity_poly.entity_id
_entity_poly.type
_entity_poly.pdbx_seq_one_letter_code
_entity_poly.pdbx_strand_id
1 'polypeptide(L)'
;MADTGYGRGSDQGLTVDQVNTFRTIGVQAVQSNLRRAGQLSEALSAAANGELDRDGRDRAALIAHQIVGSAGTFGFRDATDAARRLELILGRDELSTAELKTAGQLLVQIRAALVGEPSDQDYG
;
A
#
# COMPACT_ATOMS: atom_id res chain seq x y z
N MET A 1 41.05 -39.72 -9.91
CA MET A 1 40.06 -39.68 -8.81
C MET A 1 39.76 -38.22 -8.56
N ALA A 2 38.53 -37.80 -8.85
CA ALA A 2 38.06 -36.45 -8.61
C ALA A 2 37.59 -36.36 -7.15
N ASP A 3 37.99 -35.30 -6.45
CA ASP A 3 37.31 -34.89 -5.23
C ASP A 3 36.95 -33.41 -5.35
N THR A 4 35.65 -33.17 -5.26
CA THR A 4 34.98 -31.92 -5.62
C THR A 4 34.41 -31.34 -4.34
N GLY A 5 35.24 -30.64 -3.57
CA GLY A 5 34.81 -29.96 -2.35
C GLY A 5 34.15 -28.61 -2.62
N TYR A 6 33.00 -28.58 -3.30
CA TYR A 6 32.13 -27.39 -3.32
C TYR A 6 31.09 -27.50 -2.18
N GLY A 7 31.48 -27.09 -0.97
CA GLY A 7 30.58 -26.88 0.15
C GLY A 7 29.77 -25.61 -0.04
N ARG A 8 28.71 -25.70 -0.87
CA ARG A 8 27.67 -24.68 -1.02
C ARG A 8 26.69 -24.85 0.14
N GLY A 9 26.60 -23.85 1.02
CA GLY A 9 25.69 -23.85 2.17
C GLY A 9 25.53 -22.48 2.80
N SER A 10 25.17 -21.47 2.01
CA SER A 10 24.71 -20.19 2.53
C SER A 10 23.24 -20.29 2.90
N ASP A 11 22.95 -21.01 3.97
CA ASP A 11 21.68 -20.97 4.69
C ASP A 11 21.78 -19.85 5.74
N GLN A 12 21.80 -18.59 5.29
CA GLN A 12 21.71 -17.45 6.20
C GLN A 12 20.24 -17.09 6.38
N GLY A 13 19.57 -17.85 7.24
CA GLY A 13 18.32 -17.39 7.84
C GLY A 13 18.53 -16.02 8.51
N LEU A 14 17.53 -15.14 8.41
CA LEU A 14 17.59 -13.81 9.02
C LEU A 14 17.94 -13.93 10.51
N THR A 15 18.86 -13.09 10.99
CA THR A 15 19.14 -13.03 12.43
C THR A 15 17.92 -12.49 13.19
N VAL A 16 17.82 -12.79 14.49
CA VAL A 16 16.75 -12.26 15.35
C VAL A 16 16.69 -10.73 15.28
N ASP A 17 17.84 -10.06 15.21
CA ASP A 17 17.94 -8.60 15.06
C ASP A 17 17.40 -8.10 13.71
N GLN A 18 17.66 -8.83 12.62
CA GLN A 18 17.11 -8.52 11.30
C GLN A 18 15.59 -8.69 11.27
N VAL A 19 15.06 -9.74 11.88
CA VAL A 19 13.61 -9.99 12.00
C VAL A 19 12.93 -8.89 12.84
N ASN A 20 13.52 -8.52 13.98
CA ASN A 20 13.00 -7.45 14.83
C ASN A 20 13.01 -6.10 14.11
N THR A 21 14.09 -5.79 13.39
CA THR A 21 14.20 -4.57 12.58
C THR A 21 13.12 -4.53 11.50
N PHE A 22 12.92 -5.64 10.78
CA PHE A 22 11.87 -5.73 9.75
C PHE A 22 10.47 -5.50 10.35
N ARG A 23 10.19 -6.07 11.52
CA ARG A 23 8.92 -5.86 12.22
C ARG A 23 8.71 -4.39 12.60
N THR A 24 9.73 -3.73 13.15
CA THR A 24 9.65 -2.30 13.50
C THR A 24 9.38 -1.43 12.27
N ILE A 25 10.10 -1.68 11.17
CA ILE A 25 9.89 -0.96 9.91
C ILE A 25 8.47 -1.22 9.38
N GLY A 26 7.97 -2.46 9.46
CA GLY A 26 6.60 -2.82 9.06
C GLY A 26 5.54 -2.01 9.83
N VAL A 27 5.66 -1.90 11.16
CA VAL A 27 4.74 -1.08 11.97
C VAL A 27 4.78 0.39 11.55
N GLN A 28 5.97 0.95 11.31
CA GLN A 28 6.11 2.33 10.83
C GLN A 28 5.50 2.52 9.44
N ALA A 29 5.64 1.54 8.55
CA ALA A 29 5.06 1.57 7.21
C ALA A 29 3.53 1.59 7.27
N VAL A 30 2.92 0.75 8.12
CA VAL A 30 1.47 0.76 8.36
C VAL A 30 1.01 2.13 8.84
N GLN A 31 1.66 2.70 9.86
CA GLN A 31 1.31 4.04 10.36
C GLN A 31 1.46 5.12 9.27
N SER A 32 2.50 5.04 8.45
CA SER A 32 2.69 5.97 7.33
C SER A 32 1.59 5.84 6.28
N ASN A 33 1.16 4.62 5.96
CA ASN A 33 0.10 4.38 4.98
C ASN A 33 -1.27 4.79 5.53
N LEU A 34 -1.51 4.66 6.84
CA LEU A 34 -2.72 5.20 7.48
C LEU A 34 -2.78 6.73 7.41
N ARG A 35 -1.65 7.43 7.60
CA ARG A 35 -1.60 8.89 7.41
C ARG A 35 -1.90 9.29 5.96
N ARG A 36 -1.32 8.58 4.99
CA ARG A 36 -1.63 8.76 3.56
C ARG A 36 -3.10 8.52 3.25
N ALA A 37 -3.70 7.48 3.83
CA ALA A 37 -5.15 7.23 3.73
C ALA A 37 -5.99 8.33 4.40
N GLY A 38 -5.45 9.06 5.38
CA GLY A 38 -6.02 10.31 5.90
C GLY A 38 -6.10 11.38 4.82
N GLN A 39 -4.97 11.69 4.20
CA GLN A 39 -4.85 12.70 3.14
C GLN A 39 -5.73 12.38 1.92
N LEU A 40 -5.82 11.11 1.53
CA LEU A 40 -6.74 10.67 0.47
C LEU A 40 -8.20 10.92 0.83
N SER A 41 -8.58 10.76 2.11
CA SER A 41 -9.94 11.06 2.57
C SER A 41 -10.27 12.53 2.38
N GLU A 42 -9.35 13.41 2.76
CA GLU A 42 -9.51 14.87 2.62
C GLU A 42 -9.63 15.27 1.15
N ALA A 43 -8.78 14.70 0.28
CA ALA A 43 -8.86 14.94 -1.16
C ALA A 43 -10.20 14.48 -1.76
N LEU A 44 -10.69 13.29 -1.37
CA LEU A 44 -11.99 12.80 -1.83
C LEU A 44 -13.16 13.64 -1.33
N SER A 45 -13.09 14.17 -0.10
CA SER A 45 -14.07 15.13 0.41
C SER A 45 -14.06 16.43 -0.40
N ALA A 46 -12.88 17.00 -0.69
CA ALA A 46 -12.76 18.16 -1.55
C ALA A 46 -13.33 17.89 -2.96
N ALA A 47 -13.07 16.71 -3.52
CA ALA A 47 -13.59 16.34 -4.84
C ALA A 47 -15.12 16.23 -4.84
N ALA A 48 -15.71 15.68 -3.78
CA ALA A 48 -17.17 15.61 -3.62
C ALA A 48 -17.82 17.01 -3.50
N ASN A 49 -17.08 18.00 -3.02
CA ASN A 49 -17.53 19.39 -2.92
C ASN A 49 -17.23 20.21 -4.20
N GLY A 50 -16.55 19.63 -5.20
CA GLY A 50 -16.10 20.35 -6.38
C GLY A 50 -14.93 21.30 -6.13
N GLU A 51 -14.19 21.11 -5.03
CA GLU A 51 -13.08 21.94 -4.59
C GLU A 51 -11.70 21.35 -4.96
N LEU A 52 -11.67 20.11 -5.48
CA LEU A 52 -10.43 19.46 -5.87
C LEU A 52 -10.08 19.79 -7.33
N ASP A 53 -9.02 20.55 -7.51
CA ASP A 53 -8.44 20.89 -8.81
C ASP A 53 -7.57 19.75 -9.38
N ARG A 54 -6.97 20.00 -10.54
CA ARG A 54 -6.09 19.03 -11.21
C ARG A 54 -4.85 18.71 -10.35
N ASP A 55 -4.18 19.72 -9.83
CA ASP A 55 -2.97 19.53 -9.01
C ASP A 55 -3.27 18.78 -7.71
N GLY A 56 -4.45 19.00 -7.13
CA GLY A 56 -4.98 18.24 -5.99
C GLY A 56 -5.19 16.77 -6.32
N ARG A 57 -5.74 16.47 -7.50
CA ARG A 57 -5.91 15.08 -7.98
C ARG A 57 -4.59 14.39 -8.28
N ASP A 58 -3.67 15.06 -8.95
CA ASP A 58 -2.35 14.50 -9.24
C ASP A 58 -1.59 14.16 -7.96
N ARG A 59 -1.68 15.03 -6.94
CA ARG A 59 -1.14 14.75 -5.60
C ARG A 59 -1.84 13.57 -4.93
N ALA A 60 -3.17 13.47 -5.02
CA ALA A 60 -3.91 12.35 -4.46
C ALA A 60 -3.54 11.02 -5.16
N ALA A 61 -3.41 11.02 -6.48
CA ALA A 61 -2.96 9.86 -7.24
C ALA A 61 -1.55 9.42 -6.83
N LEU A 62 -0.62 10.38 -6.65
CA LEU A 62 0.72 10.09 -6.15
C LEU A 62 0.71 9.50 -4.73
N ILE A 63 -0.16 9.98 -3.84
CA ILE A 63 -0.31 9.42 -2.50
C ILE A 63 -0.81 7.97 -2.58
N ALA A 64 -1.79 7.68 -3.44
CA ALA A 64 -2.27 6.31 -3.67
C ALA A 64 -1.15 5.40 -4.20
N HIS A 65 -0.34 5.89 -5.16
CA HIS A 65 0.84 5.19 -5.66
C HIS A 65 1.86 4.85 -4.56
N GLN A 66 2.12 5.77 -3.64
CA GLN A 66 3.00 5.51 -2.49
C GLN A 66 2.48 4.40 -1.57
N ILE A 67 1.15 4.31 -1.40
CA ILE A 67 0.53 3.21 -0.65
C ILE A 67 0.75 1.89 -1.40
N VAL A 68 0.56 1.84 -2.73
CA VAL A 68 0.82 0.63 -3.55
C VAL A 68 2.24 0.11 -3.31
N GLY A 69 3.25 0.97 -3.43
CA GLY A 69 4.65 0.56 -3.26
C GLY A 69 4.97 0.11 -1.84
N SER A 70 4.55 0.88 -0.84
CA SER A 70 4.84 0.55 0.56
C SER A 70 4.07 -0.68 1.04
N ALA A 71 2.76 -0.75 0.80
CA ALA A 71 1.91 -1.87 1.21
C ALA A 71 2.37 -3.19 0.56
N GLY A 72 2.74 -3.15 -0.72
CA GLY A 72 3.25 -4.32 -1.44
C GLY A 72 4.56 -4.86 -0.86
N THR A 73 5.44 -3.97 -0.39
CA THR A 73 6.71 -4.37 0.25
C THR A 73 6.50 -5.17 1.54
N PHE A 74 5.41 -4.92 2.27
CA PHE A 74 5.10 -5.58 3.54
C PHE A 74 3.97 -6.62 3.42
N GLY A 75 3.60 -7.04 2.22
CA GLY A 75 2.65 -8.14 2.00
C GLY A 75 1.17 -7.78 2.15
N PHE A 76 0.80 -6.50 2.23
CA PHE A 76 -0.60 -6.08 2.31
C PHE A 76 -1.25 -6.07 0.92
N ARG A 77 -1.54 -7.26 0.38
CA ARG A 77 -2.06 -7.44 -0.99
C ARG A 77 -3.38 -6.70 -1.20
N ASP A 78 -4.33 -6.83 -0.28
CA ASP A 78 -5.65 -6.19 -0.41
C ASP A 78 -5.55 -4.66 -0.39
N ALA A 79 -4.68 -4.10 0.46
CA ALA A 79 -4.41 -2.66 0.48
C ALA A 79 -3.74 -2.21 -0.83
N THR A 80 -2.84 -3.02 -1.38
CA THR A 80 -2.13 -2.75 -2.64
C THR A 80 -3.10 -2.71 -3.82
N ASP A 81 -3.98 -3.71 -3.93
CA ASP A 81 -4.95 -3.80 -5.02
C ASP A 81 -5.99 -2.67 -4.95
N ALA A 82 -6.50 -2.37 -3.75
CA ALA A 82 -7.42 -1.27 -3.55
C ALA A 82 -6.77 0.10 -3.83
N ALA A 83 -5.53 0.31 -3.38
CA ALA A 83 -4.77 1.55 -3.64
C ALA A 83 -4.47 1.75 -5.13
N ARG A 84 -4.14 0.68 -5.87
CA ARG A 84 -3.90 0.75 -7.32
C ARG A 84 -5.17 1.14 -8.08
N ARG A 85 -6.33 0.62 -7.69
CA ARG A 85 -7.61 1.03 -8.28
C ARG A 85 -7.93 2.48 -7.96
N LEU A 86 -7.63 2.94 -6.74
CA LEU A 86 -7.83 4.32 -6.34
C LEU A 86 -6.91 5.29 -7.10
N GLU A 87 -5.64 4.93 -7.28
CA GLU A 87 -4.66 5.65 -8.12
C GLU A 87 -5.20 5.85 -9.54
N LEU A 88 -5.72 4.80 -10.16
CA LEU A 88 -6.29 4.85 -11.52
C LEU A 88 -7.54 5.74 -11.63
N ILE A 89 -8.37 5.79 -10.58
CA ILE A 89 -9.53 6.70 -10.55
C ILE A 89 -9.04 8.14 -10.43
N LEU A 90 -8.15 8.42 -9.47
CA LEU A 90 -7.65 9.77 -9.21
C LEU A 90 -6.82 10.35 -10.37
N GLY A 91 -6.19 9.49 -11.18
CA GLY A 91 -5.45 9.89 -12.38
C GLY A 91 -6.31 10.26 -13.60
N ARG A 92 -7.64 10.26 -13.49
CA ARG A 92 -8.55 10.67 -14.57
C ARG A 92 -8.69 12.19 -14.63
N ASP A 93 -8.94 12.72 -15.83
CA ASP A 93 -9.14 14.16 -16.08
C ASP A 93 -10.42 14.73 -15.48
N GLU A 94 -11.42 13.90 -15.18
CA GLU A 94 -12.64 14.27 -14.45
C GLU A 94 -13.10 13.08 -13.59
N LEU A 95 -13.85 13.37 -12.51
CA LEU A 95 -14.42 12.37 -11.61
C LEU A 95 -15.94 12.51 -11.56
N SER A 96 -16.65 11.48 -12.01
CA SER A 96 -18.09 11.36 -11.82
C SER A 96 -18.46 11.05 -10.38
N THR A 97 -19.71 11.32 -9.99
CA THR A 97 -20.25 10.94 -8.67
C THR A 97 -20.10 9.44 -8.38
N ALA A 98 -20.23 8.59 -9.40
CA ALA A 98 -20.07 7.15 -9.26
C ALA A 98 -18.62 6.78 -8.92
N GLU A 99 -17.65 7.39 -9.59
CA GLU A 99 -16.22 7.19 -9.33
C GLU A 99 -15.82 7.69 -7.94
N LEU A 100 -16.34 8.84 -7.51
CA LEU A 100 -16.12 9.34 -6.14
C LEU A 100 -16.66 8.37 -5.09
N LYS A 101 -17.83 7.78 -5.33
CA LYS A 101 -18.39 6.74 -4.45
C LYS A 101 -17.48 5.50 -4.42
N THR A 102 -17.03 5.02 -5.58
CA THR A 102 -16.10 3.89 -5.66
C THR A 102 -14.76 4.20 -4.98
N ALA A 103 -14.22 5.40 -5.17
CA ALA A 103 -12.99 5.85 -4.53
C ALA A 103 -13.10 5.85 -2.99
N GLY A 104 -14.24 6.31 -2.46
CA GLY A 104 -14.53 6.24 -1.02
C GLY A 104 -14.57 4.80 -0.50
N GLN A 105 -15.17 3.87 -1.24
CA GLN A 105 -15.21 2.45 -0.88
C GLN A 105 -13.81 1.82 -0.88
N LEU A 106 -13.00 2.12 -1.90
CA LEU A 106 -11.61 1.66 -1.99
C LEU A 106 -10.78 2.19 -0.81
N LEU A 107 -10.97 3.45 -0.42
CA LEU A 107 -10.28 4.03 0.72
C LEU A 107 -10.61 3.31 2.05
N VAL A 108 -11.88 2.94 2.24
CA VAL A 108 -12.31 2.12 3.39
C VAL A 108 -11.62 0.75 3.37
N GLN A 109 -11.54 0.12 2.19
CA GLN A 109 -10.84 -1.17 2.03
C GLN A 109 -9.35 -1.06 2.35
N ILE A 110 -8.66 -0.02 1.87
CA ILE A 110 -7.25 0.24 2.18
C ILE A 110 -7.05 0.33 3.70
N ARG A 111 -7.88 1.11 4.40
CA ARG A 111 -7.76 1.28 5.86
C ARG A 111 -8.02 -0.03 6.59
N ALA A 112 -9.07 -0.76 6.21
CA ALA A 112 -9.39 -2.05 6.82
C ALA A 112 -8.24 -3.06 6.64
N ALA A 113 -7.67 -3.15 5.44
CA ALA A 113 -6.55 -4.04 5.15
C ALA A 113 -5.26 -3.65 5.89
N LEU A 114 -5.02 -2.35 6.12
CA LEU A 114 -3.85 -1.89 6.89
C LEU A 114 -3.99 -2.07 8.40
N VAL A 115 -5.23 -2.12 8.92
CA VAL A 115 -5.51 -2.37 10.35
C VAL A 115 -5.61 -3.87 10.63
N GLY A 116 -6.00 -4.67 9.65
CA GLY A 116 -5.94 -6.13 9.71
C GLY A 116 -4.50 -6.66 9.71
N GLU A 117 -4.36 -7.95 9.98
CA GLU A 117 -3.07 -8.64 9.77
C GLU A 117 -2.78 -8.73 8.26
N PRO A 118 -1.52 -8.62 7.83
CA PRO A 118 -1.16 -8.89 6.44
C PRO A 118 -1.63 -10.31 6.11
N SER A 119 -2.29 -10.48 4.97
CA SER A 119 -2.89 -11.76 4.59
C SER A 119 -1.83 -12.85 4.55
N ASP A 120 -1.74 -13.68 5.60
CA ASP A 120 -0.87 -14.85 5.73
C ASP A 120 -1.27 -16.01 4.78
N GLN A 121 -1.87 -15.70 3.63
CA GLN A 121 -2.30 -16.69 2.65
C GLN A 121 -1.26 -16.78 1.53
N ASP A 122 -0.27 -17.66 1.74
CA ASP A 122 0.33 -18.58 0.73
C ASP A 122 1.73 -19.09 1.16
N TYR A 123 1.80 -19.77 2.30
CA TYR A 123 2.80 -20.82 2.54
C TYR A 123 2.07 -22.09 2.99
N GLY A 124 1.34 -22.71 2.06
CA GLY A 124 0.67 -24.00 2.24
C GLY A 124 0.79 -24.83 0.97
#